data_AF-A0A7S3NQY6-F1
#
_entry.id   AF-A0A7S3NQY6-F1
#
_cell.length_a   1.000
_cell.length_b   1.000
_cell.length_c   1.000
_cell.angle_alpha   90.00
_cell.angle_beta   90.00
_cell.angle_gamma   90.00
#
_symmetry.space_group_name_H-M   'P 1'
#
loop_
_entity.id
_entity.type
_entity.pdbx_description
1 polymer ?
#
loop_
_entity_poly.entity_id
_entity_poly.type
_entity_poly.pdbx_seq_one_letter_code
_entity_poly.pdbx_strand_id
1 'polypeptide(L)'
;MTTLKVLAFRGIPEEVKSLRGIVWRLLLNYLPNKATKWIETINENKKQYESFREELIIKPQLSMEGEKSNGPEVTEHVVDHPLSVSQDSVWAQFHKDREIWEEIEKDVKRTRNEIALFVRAIKDEDSAKHWERLMRQAELKKSELNAEDKENYIETHADVLSRILFIHAKLNPGIKYVQGMNEILAVLYFVFFDTDDPILTETLESDLFFC
;
A
#
# COMPACT_ATOMS: atom_id res chain seq x y z
N MET A 1 10.46 -28.47 0.33
CA MET A 1 11.08 -27.39 -0.46
C MET A 1 11.81 -27.87 -1.73
N THR A 2 12.74 -28.83 -1.68
CA THR A 2 13.51 -29.28 -2.86
C THR A 2 12.65 -29.78 -4.02
N THR A 3 11.69 -30.67 -3.76
CA THR A 3 10.78 -31.19 -4.79
C THR A 3 9.92 -30.07 -5.40
N LEU A 4 9.43 -29.14 -4.59
CA LEU A 4 8.62 -28.02 -5.05
C LEU A 4 9.40 -27.14 -6.04
N LYS A 5 10.66 -26.82 -5.73
CA LYS A 5 11.53 -26.04 -6.63
C LYS A 5 11.73 -26.74 -7.98
N VAL A 6 11.94 -28.06 -7.99
CA VAL A 6 12.11 -28.84 -9.23
C VAL A 6 10.84 -28.85 -10.07
N LEU A 7 9.67 -28.97 -9.45
CA LEU A 7 8.39 -28.94 -10.16
C LEU A 7 8.09 -27.53 -10.70
N ALA A 8 8.22 -26.50 -9.85
CA ALA A 8 7.98 -25.11 -10.23
C ALA A 8 8.94 -24.62 -11.32
N PHE A 9 10.15 -25.17 -11.41
CA PHE A 9 11.10 -24.88 -12.50
C PHE A 9 10.54 -25.22 -13.89
N ARG A 10 9.58 -26.16 -13.98
CA ARG A 10 8.91 -26.51 -15.23
C ARG A 10 7.71 -25.62 -15.54
N GLY A 11 7.49 -24.57 -14.76
CA GLY A 11 6.30 -23.75 -14.77
C GLY A 11 5.29 -24.19 -13.71
N ILE A 12 4.43 -23.25 -13.31
CA ILE A 12 3.32 -23.50 -12.39
C ILE A 12 2.02 -23.27 -13.18
N PRO A 13 1.09 -24.25 -13.19
CA PRO A 13 -0.19 -24.13 -13.89
C PRO A 13 -0.98 -22.85 -13.52
N GLU A 14 -1.72 -22.32 -14.50
CA GLU A 14 -2.63 -21.15 -14.34
C GLU A 14 -4.08 -21.56 -14.12
N GLU A 15 -4.43 -22.75 -14.57
CA GLU A 15 -5.79 -23.26 -14.61
C GLU A 15 -6.33 -23.53 -13.20
N VAL A 16 -5.42 -23.71 -12.23
CA VAL A 16 -5.74 -23.91 -10.82
C VAL A 16 -5.56 -22.58 -10.10
N LYS A 17 -6.67 -21.91 -9.82
CA LYS A 17 -6.70 -20.70 -8.97
C LYS A 17 -5.95 -20.93 -7.67
N SER A 18 -5.35 -19.87 -7.14
CA SER A 18 -4.59 -19.87 -5.88
C SER A 18 -3.27 -20.67 -5.91
N LEU A 19 -3.11 -21.69 -6.77
CA LEU A 19 -1.93 -22.56 -6.78
C LEU A 19 -0.65 -21.77 -7.00
N ARG A 20 -0.60 -20.92 -8.03
CA ARG A 20 0.59 -20.13 -8.32
C ARG A 20 0.92 -19.15 -7.20
N GLY A 21 -0.08 -18.45 -6.68
CA GLY A 21 0.07 -17.55 -5.54
C GLY A 21 0.63 -18.27 -4.31
N ILE A 22 0.13 -19.46 -3.98
CA ILE A 22 0.61 -20.27 -2.84
C ILE A 22 2.04 -20.76 -3.07
N VAL A 23 2.35 -21.25 -4.28
CA VAL A 23 3.71 -21.72 -4.59
C VAL A 23 4.72 -20.58 -4.52
N TRP A 24 4.38 -19.38 -5.02
CA TRP A 24 5.26 -18.21 -4.94
C TRP A 24 5.48 -17.77 -3.49
N ARG A 25 4.43 -17.71 -2.67
CA ARG A 25 4.54 -17.46 -1.22
C ARG A 25 5.48 -18.45 -0.52
N LEU A 26 5.49 -19.72 -0.92
CA LEU A 26 6.44 -20.70 -0.39
C LEU A 26 7.87 -20.48 -0.91
N LEU A 27 8.03 -20.21 -2.21
CA LEU A 27 9.35 -20.04 -2.85
C LEU A 27 10.06 -18.76 -2.39
N LEU A 28 9.30 -17.70 -2.10
CA LEU A 28 9.78 -16.43 -1.55
C LEU A 28 9.99 -16.49 -0.02
N ASN A 29 9.75 -17.65 0.61
CA ASN A 29 9.85 -17.89 2.05
C ASN A 29 8.89 -17.04 2.92
N TYR A 30 7.82 -16.52 2.35
CA TYR A 30 6.73 -15.90 3.11
C TYR A 30 5.97 -16.94 3.94
N LEU A 31 5.50 -18.01 3.28
CA LEU A 31 4.85 -19.13 3.98
C LEU A 31 5.88 -20.15 4.46
N PRO A 32 5.76 -20.65 5.71
CA PRO A 32 6.65 -21.69 6.20
C PRO A 32 6.36 -23.03 5.52
N ASN A 33 7.35 -23.94 5.48
CA ASN A 33 7.17 -25.28 4.90
C ASN A 33 6.08 -26.13 5.57
N LYS A 34 5.71 -25.83 6.82
CA LYS A 34 4.68 -26.54 7.58
C LYS A 34 3.33 -25.84 7.41
N ALA A 35 2.42 -26.46 6.67
CA ALA A 35 1.08 -25.91 6.40
C ALA A 35 0.28 -25.55 7.67
N THR A 36 0.49 -26.28 8.77
CA THR A 36 -0.15 -26.01 10.07
C THR A 36 0.19 -24.64 10.66
N LYS A 37 1.25 -23.99 10.17
CA LYS A 37 1.69 -22.67 10.63
C LYS A 37 1.25 -21.53 9.72
N TRP A 38 0.60 -21.80 8.59
CA TRP A 38 0.30 -20.77 7.59
C TRP A 38 -0.63 -19.69 8.13
N ILE A 39 -1.73 -20.08 8.78
CA ILE A 39 -2.71 -19.14 9.33
C ILE A 39 -2.09 -18.27 10.43
N GLU A 40 -1.25 -18.86 11.29
CA GLU A 40 -0.50 -18.13 12.31
C GLU A 40 0.41 -17.07 11.67
N THR A 41 1.26 -17.46 10.72
CA THR A 41 2.17 -16.55 10.01
C THR A 41 1.43 -15.44 9.25
N ILE A 42 0.34 -15.77 8.54
CA ILE A 42 -0.46 -14.79 7.80
C ILE A 42 -1.05 -13.74 8.75
N ASN A 43 -1.62 -14.17 9.88
CA ASN A 43 -2.23 -13.25 10.84
C ASN A 43 -1.20 -12.36 11.55
N GLU A 44 -0.04 -12.91 11.89
CA GLU A 44 1.07 -12.16 12.49
C GLU A 44 1.58 -11.06 11.53
N ASN A 45 1.81 -11.44 10.26
CA ASN A 45 2.24 -10.52 9.23
C ASN A 45 1.18 -9.46 8.95
N LYS A 46 -0.09 -9.83 8.82
CA LYS A 46 -1.20 -8.87 8.66
C LYS A 46 -1.21 -7.84 9.77
N LYS A 47 -1.17 -8.28 11.03
CA LYS A 47 -1.15 -7.40 12.20
C LYS A 47 0.07 -6.47 12.19
N GLN A 48 1.25 -6.99 11.84
CA GLN A 48 2.47 -6.19 11.77
C GLN A 48 2.40 -5.12 10.68
N TYR A 49 1.89 -5.49 9.49
CA TYR A 49 1.70 -4.55 8.40
C TYR A 49 0.70 -3.44 8.75
N GLU A 50 -0.40 -3.79 9.43
CA GLU A 50 -1.39 -2.81 9.90
C GLU A 50 -0.75 -1.79 10.86
N SER A 51 0.10 -2.23 11.80
CA SER A 51 0.86 -1.33 12.69
C SER A 51 1.80 -0.41 11.89
N PHE A 52 2.53 -0.92 10.90
CA PHE A 52 3.35 -0.06 10.04
C PHE A 52 2.51 0.98 9.29
N ARG A 53 1.33 0.58 8.79
CA ARG A 53 0.43 1.46 8.06
C ARG A 53 -0.08 2.60 8.93
N GLU A 54 -0.47 2.30 10.17
CA GLU A 54 -0.95 3.29 11.15
C GLU A 54 0.16 4.24 11.60
N GLU A 55 1.38 3.73 11.81
CA GLU A 55 2.49 4.51 12.34
C GLU A 55 3.17 5.38 11.27
N LEU A 56 3.29 4.89 10.03
CA LEU A 56 4.12 5.54 9.00
C LEU A 56 3.34 6.44 8.05
N ILE A 57 2.03 6.24 7.90
CA ILE A 57 1.18 7.06 7.03
C ILE A 57 0.54 8.17 7.88
N ILE A 58 1.36 9.15 8.25
CA ILE A 58 0.94 10.26 9.11
C ILE A 58 0.12 11.25 8.29
N LYS A 59 -1.13 11.47 8.69
CA LYS A 59 -1.92 12.61 8.22
C LYS A 59 -1.60 13.80 9.11
N PRO A 60 -1.03 14.91 8.58
CA PRO A 60 -0.83 16.11 9.39
C PRO A 60 -2.20 16.59 9.85
N GLN A 61 -2.46 16.47 11.15
CA GLN A 61 -3.62 17.09 11.76
C GLN A 61 -3.28 18.57 11.87
N LEU A 62 -4.02 19.41 11.14
CA LEU A 62 -4.10 20.81 11.52
C LEU A 62 -4.67 20.82 12.93
N SER A 63 -3.86 21.15 13.93
CA SER A 63 -4.36 21.51 15.27
C SER A 63 -5.11 22.84 15.16
N MET A 64 -6.22 22.85 14.42
CA MET A 64 -7.21 23.90 14.46
C MET A 64 -8.18 23.51 15.57
N GLU A 65 -7.80 23.86 16.78
CA GLU A 65 -8.71 24.40 17.79
C GLU A 65 -7.84 24.87 18.96
N GLY A 66 -7.44 26.14 18.89
CA GLY A 66 -7.26 26.89 20.12
C GLY A 66 -8.60 26.89 20.83
N GLU A 67 -8.80 25.95 21.76
CA GLU A 67 -9.70 26.20 22.87
C GLU A 67 -9.30 27.56 23.44
N LYS A 68 -10.24 28.49 23.45
CA LYS A 68 -10.10 29.74 24.20
C LYS A 68 -10.00 29.37 25.68
N SER A 69 -8.81 28.99 26.14
CA SER A 69 -8.50 28.98 27.55
C SER A 69 -8.41 30.44 27.98
N ASN A 70 -9.50 30.94 28.55
CA ASN A 70 -9.50 32.15 29.36
C ASN A 70 -8.69 31.85 30.64
N GLY A 71 -7.37 31.89 30.54
CA GLY A 71 -6.46 31.70 31.66
C GLY A 71 -5.10 32.35 31.37
N PRO A 72 -4.56 33.19 32.27
CA PRO A 72 -3.26 33.81 32.05
C PRO A 72 -2.17 32.83 32.52
N GLU A 73 -1.72 31.93 31.63
CA GLU A 73 -0.45 31.24 31.80
C GLU A 73 0.15 30.91 30.44
N VAL A 74 1.11 31.75 30.03
CA VAL A 74 1.88 31.59 28.80
C VAL A 74 2.90 30.48 29.04
N THR A 75 2.49 29.24 28.80
CA THR A 75 3.43 28.24 28.30
C THR A 75 3.46 28.39 26.79
N GLU A 76 4.65 28.62 26.24
CA GLU A 76 4.90 28.77 24.82
C GLU A 76 4.57 27.43 24.14
N HIS A 77 3.29 27.22 23.82
CA HIS A 77 2.85 26.10 23.00
C HIS A 77 3.53 26.25 21.65
N VAL A 78 4.59 25.48 21.43
CA VAL A 78 5.28 25.37 20.15
C VAL A 78 4.30 24.72 19.18
N VAL A 79 3.50 25.54 18.52
CA VAL A 79 2.59 25.09 17.45
C VAL A 79 3.48 24.73 16.27
N ASP A 80 3.56 23.43 15.95
CA ASP A 80 4.33 22.95 14.80
C ASP A 80 3.80 23.59 13.52
N HIS A 81 4.61 24.45 12.93
CA HIS A 81 4.20 25.30 11.82
C HIS A 81 4.26 24.53 10.48
N PRO A 82 3.32 24.76 9.54
CA PRO A 82 3.31 24.12 8.21
C PRO A 82 4.57 24.23 7.35
N LEU A 83 5.43 25.20 7.70
CA LEU A 83 6.70 25.48 7.03
C LEU A 83 7.91 25.19 7.93
N SER A 84 7.71 24.49 9.05
CA SER A 84 8.80 24.12 9.92
C SER A 84 9.76 23.18 9.19
N VAL A 85 11.05 23.39 9.44
CA VAL A 85 12.17 22.58 8.93
C VAL A 85 12.85 21.80 10.06
N SER A 86 12.30 21.87 11.27
CA SER A 86 12.86 21.19 12.44
C SER A 86 12.71 19.67 12.30
N GLN A 87 13.63 18.92 12.92
CA GLN A 87 13.71 17.47 12.76
C GLN A 87 12.56 16.73 13.46
N ASP A 88 11.94 17.37 14.44
CA ASP A 88 10.78 16.94 15.22
C ASP A 88 9.44 17.44 14.64
N SER A 89 9.46 18.21 13.54
CA SER A 89 8.24 18.72 12.93
C SER A 89 7.49 17.64 12.16
N VAL A 90 6.20 17.50 12.49
CA VAL A 90 5.22 16.70 11.75
C VAL A 90 5.09 17.22 10.32
N TRP A 91 5.14 18.54 10.13
CA TRP A 91 5.10 19.16 8.81
C TRP A 91 6.36 18.92 7.98
N ALA A 92 7.55 19.00 8.58
CA ALA A 92 8.79 18.66 7.88
C ALA A 92 8.78 17.19 7.44
N GLN A 93 8.28 16.28 8.29
CA GLN A 93 8.11 14.87 7.94
C GLN A 93 7.06 14.67 6.84
N PHE A 94 5.93 15.39 6.91
CA PHE A 94 4.88 15.35 5.90
C PHE A 94 5.39 15.78 4.52
N HIS A 95 6.17 16.85 4.43
CA HIS A 95 6.74 17.29 3.14
C HIS A 95 7.69 16.25 2.55
N LYS A 96 8.54 15.63 3.38
CA LYS A 96 9.42 14.53 2.94
C LYS A 96 8.62 13.30 2.49
N ASP A 97 7.59 12.94 3.24
CA ASP A 97 6.73 11.81 2.90
C ASP A 97 5.97 12.05 1.61
N ARG A 98 5.54 13.29 1.40
CA ARG A 98 4.88 13.73 0.16
C ARG A 98 5.80 13.61 -1.05
N GLU A 99 7.08 13.96 -0.94
CA GLU A 99 8.03 13.79 -2.04
C GLU A 99 8.14 12.32 -2.48
N ILE A 100 8.28 11.40 -1.51
CA ILE A 100 8.33 9.96 -1.78
C ILE A 100 7.01 9.49 -2.42
N TRP A 101 5.89 9.94 -1.88
CA TRP A 101 4.57 9.58 -2.37
C TRP A 101 4.35 10.04 -3.82
N GLU A 102 4.73 11.27 -4.17
CA GLU A 102 4.61 11.81 -5.51
C GLU A 102 5.52 11.08 -6.53
N GLU A 103 6.69 10.58 -6.11
CA GLU A 103 7.55 9.74 -6.95
C GLU A 103 6.88 8.39 -7.24
N ILE A 104 6.38 7.73 -6.19
CA ILE A 104 5.69 6.44 -6.31
C ILE A 104 4.44 6.57 -7.19
N GLU A 105 3.62 7.60 -6.99
CA GLU A 105 2.37 7.79 -7.74
C GLU A 105 2.62 7.95 -9.25
N LYS A 106 3.67 8.69 -9.64
CA LYS A 106 4.03 8.85 -11.06
C LYS A 106 4.32 7.49 -11.70
N ASP A 107 5.00 6.62 -10.98
CA ASP A 107 5.40 5.30 -11.45
C ASP A 107 4.27 4.29 -11.42
N VAL A 108 3.45 4.29 -10.37
CA VAL A 108 2.27 3.43 -10.27
C VAL A 108 1.26 3.75 -11.37
N LYS A 109 1.03 5.02 -11.71
CA LYS A 109 0.13 5.42 -12.81
C LYS A 109 0.51 4.84 -14.18
N ARG A 110 1.82 4.67 -14.43
CA ARG A 110 2.33 4.07 -15.68
C ARG A 110 2.56 2.56 -15.59
N THR A 111 2.32 1.95 -14.43
CA THR A 111 2.54 0.53 -14.19
C THR A 111 1.47 -0.31 -14.89
N ARG A 112 1.89 -1.12 -15.85
CA ARG A 112 1.05 -2.12 -16.52
C ARG A 112 -0.31 -1.57 -16.98
N ASN A 113 -0.32 -0.40 -17.62
CA ASN A 113 -1.55 0.28 -18.03
C ASN A 113 -2.35 -0.49 -19.10
N GLU A 114 -1.77 -1.53 -19.69
CA GLU A 114 -2.44 -2.45 -20.60
C GLU A 114 -3.42 -3.40 -19.90
N ILE A 115 -3.30 -3.56 -18.57
CA ILE A 115 -4.24 -4.35 -17.77
C ILE A 115 -5.13 -3.43 -16.92
N ALA A 116 -6.45 -3.66 -17.01
CA ALA A 116 -7.44 -2.88 -16.24
C ALA A 116 -7.35 -3.11 -14.72
N LEU A 117 -6.56 -4.08 -14.25
CA LEU A 117 -6.48 -4.48 -12.85
C LEU A 117 -6.18 -3.29 -11.94
N PHE A 118 -5.19 -2.46 -12.28
CA PHE A 118 -4.75 -1.39 -11.36
C PHE A 118 -5.69 -0.18 -11.30
N VAL A 119 -6.62 -0.06 -12.26
CA VAL A 119 -7.68 0.96 -12.26
C VAL A 119 -8.96 0.48 -11.56
N ARG A 120 -9.12 -0.84 -11.38
CA ARG A 120 -10.30 -1.40 -10.70
C ARG A 120 -10.31 -1.02 -9.21
N ALA A 121 -11.53 -0.87 -8.70
CA ALA A 121 -11.77 -0.71 -7.28
C ALA A 121 -11.39 -2.01 -6.53
N ILE A 122 -10.89 -1.87 -5.30
CA ILE A 122 -10.61 -3.01 -4.42
C ILE A 122 -11.89 -3.83 -4.16
N LYS A 123 -13.03 -3.15 -4.06
CA LYS A 123 -14.34 -3.78 -3.97
C LYS A 123 -14.89 -3.95 -5.38
N ASP A 124 -14.94 -5.19 -5.85
CA ASP A 124 -15.35 -5.52 -7.22
C ASP A 124 -16.73 -4.95 -7.60
N GLU A 125 -17.65 -4.87 -6.63
CA GLU A 125 -18.99 -4.32 -6.81
C GLU A 125 -19.03 -2.86 -7.26
N ASP A 126 -17.95 -2.11 -7.00
CA ASP A 126 -17.82 -0.69 -7.35
C ASP A 126 -17.27 -0.50 -8.77
N SER A 127 -16.51 -1.47 -9.30
CA SER A 127 -15.77 -1.30 -10.56
C SER A 127 -16.68 -1.06 -11.77
N ALA A 128 -17.76 -1.82 -11.91
CA ALA A 128 -18.68 -1.68 -13.04
C ALA A 128 -19.60 -0.47 -12.93
N LYS A 129 -19.98 -0.09 -11.70
CA LYS A 129 -20.92 1.01 -11.44
C LYS A 129 -20.26 2.38 -11.51
N HIS A 130 -18.96 2.44 -11.22
CA HIS A 130 -18.23 3.70 -11.06
C HIS A 130 -17.04 3.82 -12.03
N TRP A 131 -17.14 3.19 -13.21
CA TRP A 131 -16.04 3.17 -14.18
C TRP A 131 -15.56 4.57 -14.61
N GLU A 132 -16.48 5.48 -14.92
CA GLU A 132 -16.13 6.87 -15.29
C GLU A 132 -15.37 7.59 -14.17
N ARG A 133 -15.77 7.34 -12.93
CA ARG A 133 -15.11 7.89 -11.74
C ARG A 133 -13.70 7.32 -11.58
N LEU A 134 -13.55 6.00 -11.72
CA LEU A 134 -12.27 5.29 -11.66
C LEU A 134 -11.27 5.77 -12.73
N MET A 135 -11.75 5.95 -13.97
CA MET A 135 -10.92 6.51 -15.04
C MET A 135 -10.52 7.96 -14.76
N ARG A 136 -11.46 8.79 -14.26
CA ARG A 136 -11.16 10.19 -13.92
C ARG A 136 -10.11 10.29 -12.80
N GLN A 137 -10.22 9.49 -11.74
CA GLN A 137 -9.24 9.53 -10.64
C GLN A 137 -7.86 8.99 -11.05
N ALA A 138 -7.77 8.06 -12.01
CA ALA A 138 -6.49 7.54 -12.49
C ALA A 138 -5.61 8.64 -13.12
N GLU A 139 -6.25 9.62 -13.78
CA GLU A 139 -5.57 10.76 -14.39
C GLU A 139 -5.19 11.84 -13.37
N LEU A 140 -6.00 12.06 -12.33
CA LEU A 140 -5.80 13.12 -11.33
C LEU A 140 -4.62 12.84 -10.40
N LYS A 141 -3.81 13.86 -10.07
CA LYS A 141 -2.85 13.72 -8.96
C LYS A 141 -3.60 13.79 -7.64
N LYS A 142 -3.21 13.01 -6.63
CA LYS A 142 -3.88 13.07 -5.32
C LYS A 142 -3.78 14.44 -4.66
N SER A 143 -2.70 15.17 -4.93
CA SER A 143 -2.51 16.55 -4.49
C SER A 143 -3.51 17.54 -5.11
N GLU A 144 -4.14 17.19 -6.22
CA GLU A 144 -5.06 18.05 -6.99
C GLU A 144 -6.54 17.72 -6.71
N LEU A 145 -6.82 16.74 -5.86
CA LEU A 145 -8.20 16.36 -5.51
C LEU A 145 -8.88 17.49 -4.71
N ASN A 146 -10.05 17.92 -5.21
CA ASN A 146 -10.92 18.85 -4.49
C ASN A 146 -11.69 18.12 -3.36
N ALA A 147 -12.58 18.82 -2.64
CA ALA A 147 -13.31 18.23 -1.52
C ALA A 147 -14.26 17.10 -1.96
N GLU A 148 -15.02 17.31 -3.03
CA GLU A 148 -15.92 16.30 -3.62
C GLU A 148 -15.15 15.06 -4.11
N ASP A 149 -13.98 15.28 -4.70
CA ASP A 149 -13.09 14.24 -5.16
C ASP A 149 -12.52 13.41 -4.02
N LYS A 150 -12.28 14.01 -2.85
CA LYS A 150 -11.82 13.28 -1.66
C LYS A 150 -12.96 12.49 -1.03
N GLU A 151 -14.15 13.07 -0.97
CA GLU A 151 -15.34 12.44 -0.39
C GLU A 151 -15.78 11.21 -1.20
N ASN A 152 -15.74 11.31 -2.53
CA ASN A 152 -16.15 10.24 -3.44
C ASN A 152 -14.96 9.44 -3.99
N TYR A 153 -13.82 9.43 -3.30
CA TYR A 153 -12.64 8.69 -3.76
C TYR A 153 -12.87 7.19 -3.62
N ILE A 154 -12.63 6.42 -4.68
CA ILE A 154 -12.76 4.97 -4.66
C ILE A 154 -11.35 4.39 -4.58
N GLU A 155 -11.09 3.55 -3.57
CA GLU A 155 -9.80 2.91 -3.43
C GLU A 155 -9.58 1.83 -4.51
N THR A 156 -8.41 1.87 -5.13
CA THR A 156 -8.03 1.01 -6.26
C THR A 156 -6.85 0.10 -5.92
N HIS A 157 -6.61 -0.90 -6.77
CA HIS A 157 -5.40 -1.72 -6.67
C HIS A 157 -4.11 -0.89 -6.82
N ALA A 158 -4.12 0.20 -7.60
CA ALA A 158 -3.00 1.15 -7.66
C ALA A 158 -2.72 1.85 -6.31
N ASP A 159 -3.76 2.14 -5.52
CA ASP A 159 -3.59 2.70 -4.18
C ASP A 159 -2.86 1.74 -3.25
N VAL A 160 -3.17 0.44 -3.35
CA VAL A 160 -2.50 -0.61 -2.59
C VAL A 160 -1.01 -0.70 -2.97
N LEU A 161 -0.69 -0.69 -4.28
CA LEU A 161 0.71 -0.65 -4.74
C LEU A 161 1.46 0.53 -4.14
N SER A 162 0.86 1.71 -4.23
CA SER A 162 1.48 2.95 -3.74
C SER A 162 1.76 2.87 -2.24
N ARG A 163 0.81 2.32 -1.48
CA ARG A 163 0.91 2.18 -0.04
C ARG A 163 1.99 1.19 0.40
N ILE A 164 2.07 0.02 -0.23
CA ILE A 164 3.11 -0.98 0.04
C ILE A 164 4.50 -0.38 -0.24
N LEU A 165 4.68 0.27 -1.40
CA LEU A 165 5.95 0.88 -1.79
C LEU A 165 6.36 2.00 -0.84
N PHE A 166 5.41 2.81 -0.39
CA PHE A 166 5.68 3.89 0.55
C PHE A 166 6.13 3.35 1.91
N ILE A 167 5.39 2.38 2.47
CA ILE A 167 5.76 1.74 3.74
C ILE A 167 7.15 1.10 3.63
N HIS A 168 7.43 0.40 2.53
CA HIS A 168 8.76 -0.16 2.27
C HIS A 168 9.84 0.92 2.23
N ALA A 169 9.62 2.03 1.53
CA ALA A 169 10.58 3.14 1.45
C ALA A 169 10.84 3.79 2.81
N LYS A 170 9.81 3.93 3.65
CA LYS A 170 9.90 4.47 5.01
C LYS A 170 10.69 3.57 5.96
N LEU A 171 10.48 2.26 5.88
CA LEU A 171 11.20 1.28 6.70
C LEU A 171 12.65 1.06 6.25
N ASN A 172 12.98 1.39 5.00
CA ASN A 172 14.30 1.17 4.41
C ASN A 172 14.96 2.49 3.95
N PRO A 173 15.29 3.43 4.86
CA PRO A 173 15.77 4.77 4.48
C PRO A 173 17.10 4.79 3.72
N GLY A 174 17.88 3.70 3.78
CA GLY A 174 19.12 3.54 3.01
C GLY A 174 18.90 3.15 1.54
N ILE A 175 17.73 2.58 1.20
CA ILE A 175 17.35 2.20 -0.17
C ILE A 175 16.32 3.18 -0.71
N LYS A 176 15.32 3.51 0.12
CA LYS A 176 14.11 4.29 -0.22
C LYS A 176 13.34 3.63 -1.37
N TYR A 177 12.44 4.39 -1.98
CA TYR A 177 11.84 4.00 -3.25
C TYR A 177 12.85 4.19 -4.38
N VAL A 178 12.86 3.25 -5.32
CA VAL A 178 13.64 3.33 -6.57
C VAL A 178 12.73 3.00 -7.73
N GLN A 179 12.77 3.82 -8.78
CA GLN A 179 12.05 3.60 -10.02
C GLN A 179 12.23 2.16 -10.52
N GLY A 180 11.10 1.48 -10.79
CA GLY A 180 11.05 0.08 -11.20
C GLY A 180 10.63 -0.89 -10.10
N MET A 181 10.71 -0.52 -8.81
CA MET A 181 10.15 -1.34 -7.72
C MET A 181 8.65 -1.61 -7.89
N ASN A 182 7.92 -0.64 -8.47
CA ASN A 182 6.51 -0.76 -8.84
C ASN A 182 6.23 -1.92 -9.80
N GLU A 183 7.13 -2.17 -10.76
CA GLU A 183 6.96 -3.27 -11.74
C GLU A 183 7.16 -4.64 -11.09
N ILE A 184 8.10 -4.75 -10.14
CA ILE A 184 8.33 -5.97 -9.38
C ILE A 184 7.10 -6.30 -8.54
N LEU A 185 6.61 -5.30 -7.79
CA LEU A 185 5.42 -5.46 -6.96
C LEU A 185 4.18 -5.79 -7.79
N ALA A 186 4.01 -5.17 -8.97
CA ALA A 186 2.88 -5.44 -9.86
C ALA A 186 2.81 -6.91 -10.32
N VAL A 187 3.96 -7.55 -10.56
CA VAL A 187 4.01 -8.98 -10.90
C VAL A 187 3.55 -9.85 -9.73
N LEU A 188 4.04 -9.57 -8.52
CA LEU A 188 3.59 -10.27 -7.31
C LEU A 188 2.08 -10.07 -7.10
N TYR A 189 1.60 -8.84 -7.26
CA TYR A 189 0.20 -8.47 -7.12
C TYR A 189 -0.67 -9.31 -8.05
N PHE A 190 -0.33 -9.34 -9.34
CA PHE A 190 -1.08 -10.08 -10.34
C PHE A 190 -1.15 -11.58 -10.00
N VAL A 191 -0.03 -12.17 -9.55
CA VAL A 191 0.03 -13.59 -9.20
C VAL A 191 -0.76 -13.90 -7.92
N PHE A 192 -0.76 -13.00 -6.94
CA PHE A 192 -1.41 -13.24 -5.65
C PHE A 192 -2.90 -12.91 -5.66
N PHE A 193 -3.32 -12.02 -6.56
CA PHE A 193 -4.71 -11.62 -6.76
C PHE A 193 -5.57 -12.74 -7.36
N ASP A 194 -5.00 -13.65 -8.14
CA ASP A 194 -5.73 -14.80 -8.69
C ASP A 194 -5.95 -15.90 -7.64
N THR A 195 -6.88 -15.63 -6.72
CA THR A 195 -7.26 -16.50 -5.61
C THR A 195 -8.77 -16.56 -5.43
N ASP A 196 -9.27 -17.72 -5.02
CA ASP A 196 -10.63 -17.95 -4.53
C ASP A 196 -10.68 -18.18 -3.01
N ASP A 197 -9.51 -18.24 -2.36
CA ASP A 197 -9.38 -18.32 -0.91
C ASP A 197 -9.70 -16.96 -0.27
N PRO A 198 -10.72 -16.88 0.61
CA PRO A 198 -11.11 -15.63 1.26
C PRO A 198 -10.01 -15.05 2.17
N ILE A 199 -9.22 -15.90 2.84
CA ILE A 199 -8.15 -15.46 3.73
C ILE A 199 -7.06 -14.79 2.90
N LEU A 200 -6.63 -15.43 1.80
CA LEU A 200 -5.61 -14.85 0.92
C LEU A 200 -6.09 -13.58 0.21
N THR A 201 -7.39 -13.47 -0.07
CA THR A 201 -8.00 -12.24 -0.59
C THR A 201 -7.91 -11.12 0.43
N GLU A 202 -8.28 -11.41 1.69
CA GLU A 202 -8.28 -10.43 2.79
C GLU A 202 -6.86 -9.98 3.17
N THR A 203 -5.88 -10.89 3.10
CA THR A 203 -4.49 -10.61 3.50
C THR A 203 -3.58 -10.24 2.33
N LEU A 204 -4.14 -10.05 1.13
CA LEU A 204 -3.38 -9.80 -0.10
C LEU A 204 -2.33 -8.69 0.07
N GLU A 205 -2.73 -7.55 0.62
CA GLU A 205 -1.83 -6.40 0.78
C GLU A 205 -0.66 -6.68 1.72
N SER A 206 -0.92 -7.30 2.88
CA SER A 206 0.15 -7.67 3.82
C SER A 206 1.05 -8.77 3.25
N ASP A 207 0.47 -9.76 2.57
CA ASP A 207 1.23 -10.84 1.95
C ASP A 207 2.22 -10.30 0.91
N LEU A 208 1.78 -9.33 0.11
CA LEU A 208 2.60 -8.67 -0.91
C LEU A 208 3.74 -7.84 -0.30
N PHE A 209 3.53 -7.23 0.86
CA PHE A 209 4.57 -6.46 1.54
C PHE A 209 5.70 -7.36 2.09
N PHE A 210 5.39 -8.56 2.58
CA PHE A 210 6.36 -9.48 3.16
C PHE A 210 6.99 -10.49 2.17
N CYS A 211 6.54 -10.49 0.91
CA CYS A 211 7.12 -11.31 -0.17
C CYS A 211 8.18 -10.55 -0.97
#